data_AF-A0AAE2MJY9-F1
#
_entry.id   AF-A0AAE2MJY9-F1
#
_cell.length_a   1.000
_cell.length_b   1.000
_cell.length_c   1.000
_cell.angle_alpha   90.00
_cell.angle_beta   90.00
_cell.angle_gamma   90.00
#
_symmetry.space_group_name_H-M   'P 1'
#
loop_
_entity.id
_entity.type
_entity.pdbx_description
1 polymer ?
#
loop_
_entity_poly.entity_id
_entity_poly.type
_entity_poly.pdbx_seq_one_letter_code
_entity_poly.pdbx_strand_id
1 'polypeptide(L)'
;MTSDKAPDKIGSLDQFQIALYASKDKRLSACDLACLFEIVDRFLKDKGITRPTGKAHLERETGRSNGSIKESIRRLIEWEYIRVARTGVGTRGNEYLPNFEWAHRIAATIKVEIRERATAKQKRRSGAENRPTSTQKLVGHNSAPLRNLVGRPTAPLEQLVGRNPAPQTYVIPTGDDYVGISAPASAHGLSAAPVGADFEVDTAIVELTVTAAEVDQDDEGTFIYIVMTDDVGGERDDSFTVESQSQRAQEAGQAQLAEFLRALGADMPGDVGELVGKQVHVIGRHGPPKYVPADEWGRRAMRVAA
;
A
#
# COMPACT_ATOMS: atom_id res chain seq x y z
N MET A 1 -3.94 9.82 -43.02
CA MET A 1 -4.99 10.45 -42.20
C MET A 1 -5.11 9.66 -40.91
N THR A 2 -4.23 9.93 -39.96
CA THR A 2 -4.27 9.33 -38.62
C THR A 2 -5.40 10.02 -37.85
N SER A 3 -6.38 9.23 -37.43
CA SER A 3 -7.51 9.66 -36.61
C SER A 3 -6.98 10.32 -35.34
N ASP A 4 -7.06 11.66 -35.27
CA ASP A 4 -7.03 12.42 -34.02
C ASP A 4 -8.30 12.08 -33.23
N LYS A 5 -8.27 10.92 -32.55
CA LYS A 5 -9.16 10.70 -31.42
C LYS A 5 -8.66 11.66 -30.34
N ALA A 6 -9.55 12.55 -29.89
CA ALA A 6 -9.30 13.34 -28.69
C ALA A 6 -8.78 12.40 -27.60
N PRO A 7 -7.67 12.72 -26.91
CA PRO A 7 -7.14 11.85 -25.87
C PRO A 7 -8.25 11.65 -24.85
N ASP A 8 -8.59 10.38 -24.59
CA ASP A 8 -9.49 10.03 -23.50
C ASP A 8 -9.03 10.81 -22.26
N LYS A 9 -9.95 11.53 -21.60
CA LYS A 9 -9.60 12.45 -20.51
C LYS A 9 -8.87 11.66 -19.43
N ILE A 10 -7.54 11.82 -19.36
CA ILE A 10 -6.69 11.17 -18.38
C ILE A 10 -7.08 11.69 -17.00
N GLY A 11 -7.74 10.83 -16.22
CA GLY A 11 -8.28 11.12 -14.89
C GLY A 11 -7.34 10.67 -13.77
N SER A 12 -7.74 10.94 -12.53
CA SER A 12 -7.07 10.39 -11.33
C SER A 12 -7.15 8.87 -11.28
N LEU A 13 -8.19 8.28 -11.89
CA LEU A 13 -8.34 6.85 -12.01
C LEU A 13 -7.19 6.22 -12.82
N ASP A 14 -6.70 6.90 -13.86
CA ASP A 14 -5.63 6.38 -14.72
C ASP A 14 -4.27 6.41 -14.01
N GLN A 15 -4.01 7.48 -13.25
CA GLN A 15 -2.87 7.61 -12.34
C GLN A 15 -2.87 6.48 -11.29
N PHE A 16 -4.02 6.21 -10.67
CA PHE A 16 -4.13 5.11 -9.72
C PHE A 16 -3.95 3.74 -10.38
N GLN A 17 -4.51 3.52 -11.57
CA GLN A 17 -4.44 2.24 -12.27
C GLN A 17 -3.01 1.86 -12.67
N ILE A 18 -2.23 2.78 -13.25
CA ILE A 18 -0.85 2.46 -13.63
C ILE A 18 -0.03 2.07 -12.41
N ALA A 19 -0.22 2.75 -11.29
CA ALA A 19 0.51 2.49 -10.06
C ALA A 19 0.08 1.16 -9.41
N LEU A 20 -1.23 0.88 -9.36
CA LEU A 20 -1.79 -0.38 -8.86
C LEU A 20 -1.37 -1.60 -9.70
N TYR A 21 -1.30 -1.47 -11.03
CA TYR A 21 -0.89 -2.59 -11.87
C TYR A 21 0.61 -2.78 -11.88
N ALA A 22 1.39 -1.69 -11.81
CA ALA A 22 2.84 -1.77 -11.63
C ALA A 22 3.21 -2.46 -10.31
N SER A 23 2.50 -2.19 -9.21
CA SER A 23 2.78 -2.84 -7.92
C SER A 23 2.60 -4.36 -7.92
N LYS A 24 1.94 -4.92 -8.96
CA LYS A 24 1.76 -6.36 -9.14
C LYS A 24 2.84 -6.98 -10.05
N ASP A 25 3.64 -6.18 -10.72
CA ASP A 25 4.74 -6.67 -11.54
C ASP A 25 5.96 -6.99 -10.67
N LYS A 26 6.23 -8.29 -10.49
CA LYS A 26 7.33 -8.81 -9.67
C LYS A 26 8.72 -8.43 -10.18
N ARG A 27 8.82 -7.92 -11.42
CA ARG A 27 10.09 -7.45 -11.97
C ARG A 27 10.50 -6.10 -11.37
N LEU A 28 9.54 -5.30 -10.92
CA LEU A 28 9.79 -3.99 -10.33
C LEU A 28 10.27 -4.14 -8.89
N SER A 29 11.38 -3.49 -8.58
CA SER A 29 11.86 -3.30 -7.22
C SER A 29 11.08 -2.22 -6.49
N ALA A 30 11.21 -2.17 -5.17
CA ALA A 30 10.63 -1.10 -4.35
C ALA A 30 11.10 0.30 -4.78
N CYS A 31 12.35 0.42 -5.25
CA CYS A 31 12.89 1.69 -5.77
C CYS A 31 12.21 2.09 -7.10
N ASP A 32 11.94 1.11 -7.98
CA ASP A 32 11.26 1.38 -9.25
C ASP A 32 9.83 1.87 -8.99
N LEU A 33 9.13 1.22 -8.06
CA LEU A 33 7.78 1.64 -7.67
C LEU A 33 7.79 3.04 -7.05
N ALA A 34 8.70 3.33 -6.12
CA ALA A 34 8.82 4.67 -5.53
C ALA A 34 9.05 5.76 -6.60
N CYS A 35 9.96 5.52 -7.55
CA CYS A 35 10.19 6.44 -8.65
C CYS A 35 8.93 6.61 -9.53
N LEU A 36 8.22 5.52 -9.82
CA LEU A 36 7.01 5.55 -10.63
C LEU A 36 5.88 6.32 -9.93
N PHE A 37 5.66 6.09 -8.64
CA PHE A 37 4.65 6.82 -7.86
C PHE A 37 4.91 8.33 -7.90
N GLU A 38 6.15 8.75 -7.64
CA GLU A 38 6.51 10.17 -7.67
C GLU A 38 6.33 10.80 -9.06
N ILE A 39 6.69 10.07 -10.12
CA ILE A 39 6.50 10.52 -11.50
C ILE A 39 5.01 10.66 -11.83
N VAL A 40 4.18 9.71 -11.40
CA VAL A 40 2.74 9.70 -11.66
C VAL A 40 2.02 10.80 -10.86
N ASP A 41 2.41 11.02 -9.60
CA ASP A 41 1.85 12.07 -8.74
C ASP A 41 2.05 13.46 -9.35
N ARG A 42 3.24 13.68 -9.91
CA ARG A 42 3.59 14.95 -10.58
C ARG A 42 3.01 15.11 -11.99
N PHE A 43 2.13 14.23 -12.44
CA PHE A 43 1.52 14.30 -13.76
C PHE A 43 0.51 15.45 -13.88
N LEU A 44 0.75 16.36 -14.82
CA LEU A 44 -0.15 17.49 -15.11
C LEU A 44 -1.13 17.12 -16.22
N LYS A 45 -2.37 16.82 -15.85
CA LYS A 45 -3.44 16.40 -16.77
C LYS A 45 -3.63 17.36 -17.93
N ASP A 46 -3.64 18.66 -17.67
CA ASP A 46 -3.85 19.70 -18.69
C ASP A 46 -2.72 19.77 -19.73
N LYS A 47 -1.52 19.32 -19.36
CA LYS A 47 -0.34 19.33 -20.24
C LYS A 47 -0.01 17.95 -20.82
N GLY A 48 -0.64 16.90 -20.31
CA GLY A 48 -0.35 15.52 -20.69
C GLY A 48 1.08 15.06 -20.35
N ILE A 49 1.81 15.77 -19.48
CA ILE A 49 3.20 15.48 -19.11
C ILE A 49 3.41 15.73 -17.62
N THR A 50 4.47 15.19 -17.03
CA THR A 50 4.83 15.51 -15.65
C THR A 50 5.43 16.91 -15.50
N ARG A 51 5.39 17.44 -14.28
CA ARG A 51 6.33 18.51 -13.88
C ARG A 51 7.77 18.04 -14.13
N PRO A 52 8.72 18.96 -14.37
CA PRO A 52 10.13 18.60 -14.39
C PRO A 52 10.52 17.88 -13.10
N THR A 53 10.99 16.65 -13.26
CA THR A 53 11.37 15.72 -12.19
C THR A 53 12.85 15.44 -12.35
N GLY A 54 13.65 16.08 -11.51
CA GLY A 54 15.11 15.95 -11.49
C GLY A 54 15.56 14.80 -10.59
N LYS A 55 16.83 14.39 -10.73
CA LYS A 55 17.42 13.36 -9.89
C LYS A 55 17.44 13.76 -8.40
N ALA A 56 17.84 15.00 -8.10
CA ALA A 56 17.88 15.51 -6.73
C ALA A 56 16.50 15.49 -6.04
N HIS A 57 15.45 15.75 -6.82
CA HIS A 57 14.08 15.67 -6.31
C HIS A 57 13.70 14.22 -6.03
N LEU A 58 13.93 13.29 -6.97
CA LEU A 58 13.67 11.88 -6.73
C LEU A 58 14.50 11.31 -5.56
N GLU A 59 15.74 11.76 -5.37
CA GLU A 59 16.57 11.37 -4.23
C GLU A 59 15.92 11.78 -2.90
N ARG A 60 15.41 13.00 -2.84
CA ARG A 60 14.73 13.53 -1.65
C ARG A 60 13.42 12.80 -1.37
N GLU A 61 12.54 12.69 -2.36
CA GLU A 61 11.20 12.10 -2.14
C GLU A 61 11.25 10.59 -1.95
N THR A 62 12.15 9.88 -2.64
CA THR A 62 12.24 8.42 -2.53
C THR A 62 13.21 7.95 -1.44
N GLY A 63 14.06 8.84 -0.92
CA GLY A 63 15.16 8.50 -0.01
C GLY A 63 16.20 7.56 -0.62
N ARG A 64 16.28 7.48 -1.96
CA ARG A 64 17.17 6.55 -2.68
C ARG A 64 18.38 7.27 -3.25
N SER A 65 19.47 6.53 -3.46
CA SER A 65 20.70 7.06 -4.04
C SER A 65 20.57 7.35 -5.53
N ASN A 66 21.39 8.28 -6.03
CA ASN A 66 21.46 8.66 -7.45
C ASN A 66 21.56 7.46 -8.39
N GLY A 67 22.41 6.51 -8.04
CA GLY A 67 22.67 5.31 -8.84
C GLY A 67 21.43 4.42 -8.93
N SER A 68 20.75 4.22 -7.80
CA SER A 68 19.51 3.45 -7.73
C SER A 68 18.41 4.10 -8.57
N ILE A 69 18.24 5.42 -8.45
CA ILE A 69 17.24 6.18 -9.20
C ILE A 69 17.51 6.14 -10.71
N LYS A 70 18.77 6.32 -11.14
CA LYS A 70 19.15 6.23 -12.56
C LYS A 70 18.77 4.87 -13.15
N GLU A 71 19.09 3.81 -12.44
CA GLU A 71 18.80 2.45 -12.89
C GLU A 71 17.29 2.16 -12.87
N SER A 72 16.57 2.66 -11.86
CA SER A 72 15.11 2.56 -11.79
C SER A 72 14.41 3.27 -12.95
N ILE A 73 14.80 4.52 -13.24
CA ILE A 73 14.26 5.26 -14.39
C ILE A 73 14.57 4.51 -15.69
N ARG A 74 15.79 3.95 -15.84
CA ARG A 74 16.17 3.17 -17.01
C ARG A 74 15.24 1.96 -17.20
N ARG A 75 15.00 1.17 -16.14
CA ARG A 75 14.09 0.01 -16.18
C ARG A 75 12.64 0.41 -16.45
N LEU A 76 12.15 1.48 -15.82
CA LEU A 76 10.79 1.98 -16.05
C LEU A 76 10.57 2.43 -17.50
N ILE A 77 11.60 2.99 -18.15
CA ILE A 77 11.56 3.32 -19.58
C ILE A 77 11.63 2.05 -20.43
N GLU A 78 12.56 1.14 -20.12
CA GLU A 78 12.76 -0.12 -20.85
C GLU A 78 11.50 -1.00 -20.84
N TRP A 79 10.78 -1.03 -19.72
CA TRP A 79 9.53 -1.79 -19.58
C TRP A 79 8.28 -0.96 -19.92
N GLU A 80 8.48 0.20 -20.54
CA GLU A 80 7.43 1.07 -21.06
C GLU A 80 6.41 1.56 -20.02
N TYR A 81 6.77 1.63 -18.73
CA TYR A 81 5.92 2.25 -17.71
C TYR A 81 5.88 3.77 -17.89
N ILE A 82 6.99 4.36 -18.31
CA ILE A 82 7.14 5.79 -18.56
C ILE A 82 7.92 6.02 -19.86
N ARG A 83 7.75 7.19 -20.45
CA ARG A 83 8.58 7.70 -21.55
C ARG A 83 9.14 9.06 -21.19
N VAL A 84 10.33 9.39 -21.69
CA VAL A 84 10.87 10.75 -21.55
C VAL A 84 10.16 11.62 -22.57
N ALA A 85 9.34 12.55 -22.09
CA ALA A 85 8.64 13.53 -22.92
C ALA A 85 9.58 14.67 -23.32
N ARG A 86 10.39 15.14 -22.36
CA ARG A 86 11.39 16.18 -22.59
C ARG A 86 12.60 15.95 -21.67
N THR A 87 13.78 15.96 -22.27
CA THR A 87 15.03 15.94 -21.51
C THR A 87 15.27 17.30 -20.88
N GLY A 88 15.51 17.33 -19.58
CA GLY A 88 15.87 18.54 -18.86
C GLY A 88 17.27 19.05 -19.27
N VAL A 89 17.47 20.37 -19.20
CA VAL A 89 18.76 21.02 -19.48
C VAL A 89 19.18 21.83 -18.27
N GLY A 90 20.46 21.74 -17.89
CA GLY A 90 21.00 22.42 -16.71
C GLY A 90 20.40 21.88 -15.41
N THR A 91 19.80 22.76 -14.61
CA THR A 91 19.14 22.41 -13.34
C THR A 91 17.71 21.91 -13.52
N ARG A 92 17.14 22.01 -14.72
CA ARG A 92 15.79 21.54 -15.00
C ARG A 92 15.76 20.01 -15.07
N GLY A 93 14.83 19.40 -14.35
CA GLY A 93 14.57 17.96 -14.40
C GLY A 93 13.95 17.48 -15.71
N ASN A 94 13.87 16.17 -15.90
CA ASN A 94 13.22 15.57 -17.05
C ASN A 94 11.69 15.60 -16.90
N GLU A 95 10.98 15.75 -18.00
CA GLU A 95 9.52 15.59 -18.03
C GLU A 95 9.21 14.20 -18.59
N TYR A 96 8.28 13.51 -17.94
CA TYR A 96 7.92 12.14 -18.27
C TYR A 96 6.47 12.05 -18.77
N LEU A 97 6.19 10.96 -19.47
CA LEU A 97 4.89 10.55 -19.99
C LEU A 97 4.60 9.16 -19.43
N PRO A 98 3.76 9.03 -18.38
CA PRO A 98 3.30 7.73 -17.92
C PRO A 98 2.49 7.02 -19.00
N ASN A 99 2.64 5.69 -19.11
CA ASN A 99 1.97 4.91 -20.13
C ASN A 99 0.58 4.43 -19.66
N PHE A 100 -0.40 5.33 -19.68
CA PHE A 100 -1.78 5.00 -19.26
C PHE A 100 -2.45 3.98 -20.19
N GLU A 101 -2.10 3.96 -21.48
CA GLU A 101 -2.55 2.95 -22.43
C GLU A 101 -2.18 1.53 -22.00
N TRP A 102 -0.97 1.34 -21.47
CA TRP A 102 -0.57 0.05 -20.90
C TRP A 102 -1.48 -0.33 -19.73
N ALA A 103 -1.76 0.59 -18.82
CA ALA A 103 -2.63 0.35 -17.68
C ALA A 103 -4.06 -0.03 -18.11
N HIS A 104 -4.60 0.65 -19.13
CA HIS A 104 -5.91 0.34 -19.71
C HIS A 104 -5.97 -1.05 -20.33
N ARG A 105 -4.91 -1.47 -21.05
CA ARG A 105 -4.82 -2.84 -21.60
C ARG A 105 -4.86 -3.89 -20.50
N ILE A 106 -4.09 -3.70 -19.43
CA ILE A 106 -4.08 -4.61 -18.27
C ILE A 106 -5.46 -4.64 -17.59
N ALA A 107 -6.08 -3.48 -17.38
CA ALA A 107 -7.42 -3.38 -16.82
C ALA A 107 -8.46 -4.12 -17.66
N ALA A 108 -8.38 -4.02 -18.98
CA ALA A 108 -9.27 -4.72 -19.90
C ALA A 108 -9.11 -6.24 -19.80
N THR A 109 -7.87 -6.75 -19.77
CA THR A 109 -7.59 -8.17 -19.59
C THR A 109 -8.17 -8.69 -18.27
N ILE A 110 -7.94 -7.98 -17.16
CA ILE A 110 -8.47 -8.37 -15.85
C ILE A 110 -10.00 -8.39 -15.84
N LYS A 111 -10.66 -7.42 -16.49
CA LYS A 111 -12.12 -7.40 -16.62
C LYS A 111 -12.66 -8.62 -17.36
N VAL A 112 -11.96 -9.07 -18.42
CA VAL A 112 -12.32 -10.29 -19.15
C VAL A 112 -12.17 -11.51 -18.25
N GLU A 113 -11.04 -11.66 -17.57
CA GLU A 113 -10.81 -12.80 -16.64
C GLU A 113 -11.84 -12.87 -15.52
N ILE A 114 -12.23 -11.73 -14.94
CA ILE A 114 -13.27 -11.68 -13.89
C ILE A 114 -14.62 -12.15 -14.45
N ARG A 115 -14.99 -11.71 -15.66
CA ARG A 115 -16.23 -12.15 -16.32
C ARG A 115 -16.22 -13.64 -16.59
N GLU A 116 -15.11 -14.19 -17.09
CA GLU A 116 -14.97 -15.63 -17.34
C GLU A 116 -15.04 -16.46 -16.05
N ARG A 117 -14.44 -15.98 -14.96
CA ARG A 117 -14.57 -16.64 -13.64
C ARG A 117 -16.01 -16.59 -13.13
N ALA A 118 -16.71 -15.49 -13.33
CA ALA A 118 -18.11 -15.35 -12.93
C ALA A 118 -19.03 -16.30 -13.70
N THR A 119 -18.88 -16.39 -15.03
CA THR A 119 -19.67 -17.31 -15.88
C THR A 119 -19.35 -18.77 -15.55
N ALA A 120 -18.08 -19.12 -15.29
CA ALA A 120 -17.69 -20.45 -14.85
C ALA A 120 -18.32 -20.83 -13.50
N LYS A 121 -18.36 -19.89 -12.53
CA LYS A 121 -19.01 -20.10 -11.22
C LYS A 121 -20.53 -20.28 -11.37
N GLN A 122 -21.17 -19.52 -12.25
CA GLN A 122 -22.59 -19.65 -12.54
C GLN A 122 -22.93 -21.01 -13.17
N LYS A 123 -22.15 -21.47 -14.16
CA LYS A 123 -22.31 -22.79 -14.80
C LYS A 123 -22.16 -23.95 -13.81
N ARG A 124 -21.27 -23.83 -12.82
CA ARG A 124 -21.11 -24.83 -11.74
C ARG A 124 -22.32 -24.88 -10.80
N ARG A 125 -22.99 -23.75 -10.56
CA ARG A 125 -24.22 -23.70 -9.74
C ARG A 125 -25.43 -24.27 -10.48
N SER A 126 -25.60 -23.95 -11.77
CA SER A 126 -26.70 -24.50 -12.58
C SER A 126 -26.51 -25.98 -12.95
N GLY A 127 -25.28 -26.49 -12.97
CA GLY A 127 -24.98 -27.91 -13.19
C GLY A 127 -25.25 -28.81 -11.97
N ALA A 128 -25.39 -28.23 -10.77
CA ALA A 128 -25.71 -28.97 -9.55
C ALA A 128 -27.22 -29.26 -9.39
N GLU A 129 -28.07 -28.54 -10.12
CA GLU A 129 -29.53 -28.62 -10.01
C GLU A 129 -30.15 -29.76 -10.84
N ASN A 130 -29.35 -30.41 -11.72
CA ASN A 130 -29.77 -31.54 -12.56
C ASN A 130 -29.20 -32.90 -12.12
N ARG A 131 -28.80 -33.06 -10.85
CA ARG A 131 -28.46 -34.39 -10.31
C ARG A 131 -29.75 -35.06 -9.83
N PRO A 132 -30.26 -36.13 -10.48
CA PRO A 132 -31.42 -36.84 -9.97
C PRO A 132 -31.10 -37.41 -8.59
N THR A 133 -31.85 -36.97 -7.59
CA THR A 133 -31.79 -37.45 -6.20
C THR A 133 -32.31 -38.88 -6.14
N SER A 134 -31.47 -39.84 -6.54
CA SER A 134 -31.66 -41.24 -6.19
C SER A 134 -31.19 -41.45 -4.75
N THR A 135 -32.15 -41.83 -3.93
CA THR A 135 -32.09 -42.16 -2.51
C THR A 135 -30.97 -43.13 -2.16
N GLN A 136 -30.17 -42.79 -1.14
CA GLN A 136 -29.82 -43.75 -0.08
C GLN A 136 -29.51 -42.99 1.21
N LYS A 137 -30.44 -43.12 2.15
CA LYS A 137 -30.38 -42.58 3.51
C LYS A 137 -29.46 -43.50 4.32
N LEU A 138 -28.16 -43.18 4.38
CA LEU A 138 -27.24 -43.89 5.28
C LEU A 138 -27.38 -43.31 6.69
N VAL A 139 -28.08 -44.07 7.54
CA VAL A 139 -28.16 -43.87 8.98
C VAL A 139 -26.81 -44.25 9.58
N GLY A 140 -26.13 -43.30 10.22
CA GLY A 140 -24.92 -43.54 11.00
C GLY A 140 -25.06 -42.92 12.38
N HIS A 141 -25.59 -43.68 13.33
CA HIS A 141 -25.50 -43.36 14.76
C HIS A 141 -24.11 -43.75 15.28
N ASN A 142 -23.57 -42.88 16.13
CA ASN A 142 -22.67 -43.11 17.28
C ASN A 142 -21.28 -42.43 17.22
N SER A 143 -21.21 -41.31 17.94
CA SER A 143 -20.34 -41.09 19.11
C SER A 143 -18.83 -41.32 18.98
N ALA A 144 -18.08 -40.21 18.84
CA ALA A 144 -16.77 -40.05 19.48
C ALA A 144 -16.46 -38.55 19.73
N PRO A 145 -16.08 -38.13 20.95
CA PRO A 145 -15.67 -36.76 21.22
C PRO A 145 -14.27 -36.47 20.63
N LEU A 146 -14.11 -35.27 20.07
CA LEU A 146 -12.87 -34.69 19.56
C LEU A 146 -11.83 -34.47 20.68
N ARG A 147 -11.21 -35.54 21.21
CA ARG A 147 -10.14 -35.43 22.23
C ARG A 147 -8.78 -36.02 21.86
N ASN A 148 -8.58 -36.54 20.63
CA ASN A 148 -7.31 -37.17 20.24
C ASN A 148 -6.60 -36.49 19.06
N LEU A 149 -6.37 -35.17 19.16
CA LEU A 149 -5.43 -34.47 18.25
C LEU A 149 -4.55 -33.44 18.97
N VAL A 150 -4.32 -33.65 20.27
CA VAL A 150 -3.21 -33.01 20.99
C VAL A 150 -2.15 -34.08 21.20
N GLY A 151 -1.13 -34.08 20.33
CA GLY A 151 0.08 -34.85 20.56
C GLY A 151 0.71 -34.44 21.90
N ARG A 152 1.11 -35.43 22.70
CA ARG A 152 1.87 -35.17 23.93
C ARG A 152 3.19 -34.46 23.58
N PRO A 153 3.56 -33.36 24.24
CA PRO A 153 4.93 -32.87 24.20
C PRO A 153 5.80 -33.83 25.02
N THR A 154 6.80 -34.44 24.38
CA THR A 154 7.87 -35.15 25.08
C THR A 154 9.19 -34.48 24.72
N ALA A 155 9.57 -33.47 25.52
CA ALA A 155 10.94 -33.05 25.73
C ALA A 155 10.99 -32.16 27.00
N PRO A 156 11.80 -32.49 28.03
CA PRO A 156 11.98 -31.64 29.21
C PRO A 156 12.73 -30.35 28.89
N LEU A 157 12.32 -29.29 29.58
CA LEU A 157 12.72 -27.89 29.41
C LEU A 157 14.03 -27.54 30.15
N GLU A 158 15.04 -28.40 30.08
CA GLU A 158 16.31 -28.21 30.81
C GLU A 158 17.51 -28.50 29.89
N GLN A 159 17.86 -27.54 29.04
CA GLN A 159 19.22 -27.30 28.52
C GLN A 159 19.18 -26.28 27.38
N LEU A 160 19.06 -24.98 27.70
CA LEU A 160 19.72 -23.92 26.92
C LEU A 160 19.76 -22.59 27.70
N VAL A 161 20.10 -22.64 28.98
CA VAL A 161 20.58 -21.45 29.71
C VAL A 161 22.11 -21.49 29.68
N GLY A 162 22.68 -20.85 28.66
CA GLY A 162 24.10 -20.57 28.54
C GLY A 162 24.32 -19.09 28.34
N ARG A 163 24.55 -18.38 29.45
CA ARG A 163 25.05 -17.00 29.54
C ARG A 163 26.26 -16.79 28.62
N ASN A 164 26.23 -15.77 27.76
CA ASN A 164 27.29 -14.75 27.70
C ASN A 164 26.86 -13.49 26.91
N PRO A 165 27.15 -12.26 27.40
CA PRO A 165 26.87 -11.00 26.68
C PRO A 165 28.14 -10.43 26.03
N ALA A 166 28.11 -10.09 24.74
CA ALA A 166 29.04 -9.16 24.08
C ALA A 166 28.49 -8.68 22.72
N PRO A 167 28.81 -7.44 22.28
CA PRO A 167 28.09 -6.73 21.23
C PRO A 167 28.52 -7.17 19.82
N GLN A 168 27.56 -7.32 18.90
CA GLN A 168 27.89 -7.55 17.49
C GLN A 168 28.29 -6.24 16.81
N THR A 169 29.59 -6.14 16.52
CA THR A 169 30.22 -5.14 15.66
C THR A 169 29.84 -5.41 14.20
N TYR A 170 29.40 -4.38 13.49
CA TYR A 170 29.21 -4.43 12.03
C TYR A 170 30.56 -4.60 11.32
N VAL A 171 30.72 -5.70 10.57
CA VAL A 171 31.80 -5.86 9.61
C VAL A 171 31.26 -5.57 8.21
N ILE A 172 31.75 -4.50 7.61
CA ILE A 172 31.57 -4.15 6.20
C ILE A 172 32.67 -4.88 5.41
N PRO A 173 32.38 -5.67 4.37
CA PRO A 173 33.40 -6.08 3.41
C PRO A 173 33.46 -5.06 2.27
N THR A 174 34.51 -4.25 2.28
CA THR A 174 35.03 -3.52 1.12
C THR A 174 35.89 -4.45 0.25
N GLY A 175 35.68 -4.38 -1.08
CA GLY A 175 36.73 -4.53 -2.09
C GLY A 175 37.05 -5.93 -2.61
N ASP A 176 36.85 -6.08 -3.92
CA ASP A 176 37.66 -6.85 -4.89
C ASP A 176 37.94 -8.34 -4.66
N ASP A 177 37.31 -9.20 -5.49
CA ASP A 177 38.04 -10.07 -6.42
C ASP A 177 37.08 -10.87 -7.32
N TYR A 178 37.13 -10.59 -8.62
CA TYR A 178 36.56 -11.41 -9.69
C TYR A 178 37.61 -12.47 -10.08
N VAL A 179 37.39 -13.74 -9.72
CA VAL A 179 37.95 -14.88 -10.46
C VAL A 179 36.91 -16.00 -10.50
N GLY A 180 36.56 -16.42 -11.72
CA GLY A 180 35.51 -17.39 -11.98
C GLY A 180 35.91 -18.82 -11.70
N ILE A 181 34.91 -19.64 -11.36
CA ILE A 181 34.89 -21.08 -11.62
C ILE A 181 33.48 -21.45 -12.09
N SER A 182 33.40 -22.05 -13.27
CA SER A 182 32.19 -22.60 -13.87
C SER A 182 31.69 -23.86 -13.15
N ALA A 183 30.36 -24.00 -13.19
CA ALA A 183 29.44 -25.04 -12.66
C ALA A 183 29.88 -26.53 -12.70
N PRO A 184 29.16 -27.45 -12.01
CA PRO A 184 27.91 -27.99 -12.59
C PRO A 184 26.76 -28.23 -11.59
N ALA A 185 25.57 -28.44 -12.19
CA ALA A 185 24.27 -28.60 -11.57
C ALA A 185 24.15 -29.72 -10.51
N SER A 186 23.28 -29.49 -9.53
CA SER A 186 22.56 -30.54 -8.80
C SER A 186 21.20 -29.99 -8.41
N ALA A 187 20.18 -30.44 -9.13
CA ALA A 187 18.79 -30.19 -8.84
C ALA A 187 18.36 -31.01 -7.63
N HIS A 188 18.01 -30.37 -6.51
CA HIS A 188 17.10 -30.95 -5.53
C HIS A 188 16.35 -29.86 -4.75
N GLY A 189 15.04 -29.81 -4.97
CA GLY A 189 14.02 -29.57 -3.95
C GLY A 189 14.10 -28.30 -3.13
N LEU A 190 13.68 -27.17 -3.69
CA LEU A 190 12.98 -26.14 -2.92
C LEU A 190 11.55 -26.09 -3.44
N SER A 191 10.68 -26.82 -2.75
CA SER A 191 9.23 -26.64 -2.85
C SER A 191 8.95 -25.15 -2.63
N ALA A 192 8.52 -24.48 -3.69
CA ALA A 192 7.98 -23.13 -3.61
C ALA A 192 6.75 -23.20 -2.72
N ALA A 193 6.89 -22.76 -1.46
CA ALA A 193 5.74 -22.40 -0.67
C ALA A 193 4.95 -21.34 -1.47
N PRO A 194 3.65 -21.52 -1.71
CA PRO A 194 2.85 -20.45 -2.26
C PRO A 194 2.85 -19.32 -1.24
N VAL A 195 3.59 -18.24 -1.53
CA VAL A 195 3.35 -16.95 -0.89
C VAL A 195 2.02 -16.47 -1.47
N GLY A 196 0.93 -16.94 -0.87
CA GLY A 196 -0.34 -16.25 -0.93
C GLY A 196 -0.09 -14.90 -0.28
N ALA A 197 0.14 -13.87 -1.08
CA ALA A 197 -0.17 -12.53 -0.64
C ALA A 197 -1.70 -12.46 -0.62
N ASP A 198 -2.27 -13.00 0.45
CA ASP A 198 -3.57 -12.54 0.90
C ASP A 198 -3.37 -11.06 1.17
N PHE A 199 -3.80 -10.23 0.22
CA PHE A 199 -4.13 -8.83 0.51
C PHE A 199 -5.37 -8.93 1.40
N GLU A 200 -5.17 -9.33 2.65
CA GLU A 200 -6.10 -8.98 3.71
C GLU A 200 -6.20 -7.46 3.62
N VAL A 201 -7.40 -6.99 3.26
CA VAL A 201 -7.75 -5.61 3.50
C VAL A 201 -7.52 -5.46 4.99
N ASP A 202 -6.45 -4.74 5.34
CA ASP A 202 -6.07 -4.52 6.72
C ASP A 202 -7.21 -3.73 7.36
N THR A 203 -8.14 -4.50 7.91
CA THR A 203 -9.35 -4.04 8.60
C THR A 203 -9.07 -3.96 10.09
N ALA A 204 -7.81 -4.21 10.49
CA ALA A 204 -7.36 -4.05 11.85
C ALA A 204 -7.60 -2.60 12.28
N ILE A 205 -8.24 -2.48 13.43
CA ILE A 205 -8.37 -1.22 14.13
C ILE A 205 -7.05 -1.04 14.88
N VAL A 206 -6.34 0.04 14.57
CA VAL A 206 -5.11 0.43 15.26
C VAL A 206 -5.44 1.58 16.19
N GLU A 207 -5.00 1.46 17.44
CA GLU A 207 -5.02 2.55 18.40
C GLU A 207 -3.76 3.39 18.22
N LEU A 208 -3.93 4.69 18.04
CA LEU A 208 -2.84 5.65 17.90
C LEU A 208 -2.98 6.73 18.97
N THR A 209 -1.83 7.25 19.42
CA THR A 209 -1.77 8.42 20.29
C THR A 209 -1.25 9.60 19.50
N VAL A 210 -1.92 10.75 19.58
CA VAL A 210 -1.41 12.00 18.98
C VAL A 210 -0.16 12.42 19.73
N THR A 211 0.99 12.45 19.04
CA THR A 211 2.30 12.78 19.63
C THR A 211 2.75 14.19 19.30
N ALA A 212 2.30 14.75 18.18
CA ALA A 212 2.50 16.15 17.83
C ALA A 212 1.27 16.71 17.11
N ALA A 213 1.02 18.01 17.29
CA ALA A 213 -0.06 18.73 16.61
C ALA A 213 0.36 20.19 16.46
N GLU A 214 0.38 20.69 15.22
CA GLU A 214 0.88 22.02 14.88
C GLU A 214 -0.04 22.71 13.86
N VAL A 215 -0.08 24.04 13.91
CA VAL A 215 -0.73 24.87 12.89
C VAL A 215 0.35 25.40 11.96
N ASP A 216 0.20 25.14 10.67
CA ASP A 216 1.07 25.69 9.63
C ASP A 216 0.27 26.61 8.70
N GLN A 217 0.95 27.62 8.17
CA GLN A 217 0.38 28.62 7.27
C GLN A 217 1.31 28.85 6.08
N ASP A 218 0.75 28.75 4.89
CA ASP A 218 1.46 29.03 3.64
C ASP A 218 0.63 29.93 2.71
N ASP A 219 1.10 30.09 1.47
CA ASP A 219 0.42 30.89 0.44
C ASP A 219 -0.94 30.28 0.00
N GLU A 220 -1.18 28.99 0.26
CA GLU A 220 -2.37 28.24 -0.13
C GLU A 220 -3.44 28.18 0.97
N GLY A 221 -3.05 28.34 2.24
CA GLY A 221 -3.98 28.44 3.37
C GLY A 221 -3.40 28.11 4.75
N THR A 222 -4.31 27.80 5.69
CA THR A 222 -4.00 27.37 7.06
C THR A 222 -4.32 25.88 7.20
N PHE A 223 -3.35 25.09 7.69
CA PHE A 223 -3.47 23.65 7.87
C PHE A 223 -3.10 23.25 9.29
N ILE A 224 -3.79 22.23 9.80
CA ILE A 224 -3.40 21.57 11.06
C ILE A 224 -2.69 20.27 10.69
N TYR A 225 -1.43 20.13 11.10
CA TYR A 225 -0.66 18.90 10.96
C TYR A 225 -0.70 18.12 12.26
N ILE A 226 -0.96 16.82 12.18
CA ILE A 226 -0.91 15.92 13.33
C ILE A 226 0.02 14.74 13.05
N VAL A 227 0.77 14.35 14.07
CA VAL A 227 1.53 13.10 14.09
C VAL A 227 0.94 12.21 15.18
N MET A 228 0.77 10.95 14.83
CA MET A 228 0.18 9.93 15.66
C MET A 228 1.11 8.71 15.68
N THR A 229 1.24 8.07 16.83
CA THR A 229 2.13 6.92 17.00
C THR A 229 1.38 5.76 17.65
N ASP A 230 1.60 4.54 17.15
CA ASP A 230 1.09 3.31 17.77
C ASP A 230 1.98 2.84 18.95
N ASP A 231 1.59 1.74 19.58
CA ASP A 231 2.29 1.14 20.74
C ASP A 231 3.65 0.50 20.38
N VAL A 232 3.87 0.20 19.11
CA VAL A 232 5.12 -0.36 18.57
C VAL A 232 6.04 0.71 17.95
N GLY A 233 5.68 1.99 18.06
CA GLY A 233 6.46 3.13 17.56
C GLY A 233 6.26 3.41 16.07
N GLY A 234 5.24 2.83 15.45
CA GLY A 234 4.79 3.15 14.09
C GLY A 234 4.19 4.54 14.04
N GLU A 235 4.77 5.42 13.23
CA GLU A 235 4.28 6.78 13.05
C GLU A 235 3.30 6.87 11.88
N ARG A 236 2.34 7.78 12.02
CA ARG A 236 1.38 8.16 11.00
C ARG A 236 1.06 9.64 11.13
N ASP A 237 1.01 10.31 10.00
CA ASP A 237 0.64 11.71 9.92
C ASP A 237 -0.68 11.94 9.18
N ASP A 238 -1.33 13.05 9.50
CA ASP A 238 -2.47 13.57 8.75
C ASP A 238 -2.45 15.10 8.78
N SER A 239 -3.12 15.71 7.80
CA SER A 239 -3.23 17.16 7.69
C SER A 239 -4.66 17.58 7.36
N PHE A 240 -5.12 18.65 7.99
CA PHE A 240 -6.47 19.18 7.80
C PHE A 240 -6.43 20.63 7.34
N THR A 241 -6.95 20.89 6.15
CA THR A 241 -7.12 22.26 5.65
C THR A 241 -8.26 22.96 6.40
N VAL A 242 -7.92 24.02 7.14
CA VAL A 242 -8.91 24.80 7.90
C VAL A 242 -9.32 26.06 7.14
N GLU A 243 -8.37 26.65 6.40
CA GLU A 243 -8.59 27.79 5.53
C GLU A 243 -7.91 27.53 4.19
N SER A 244 -8.56 27.84 3.08
CA SER A 244 -7.94 27.75 1.76
C SER A 244 -8.61 28.70 0.77
N GLN A 245 -7.87 29.12 -0.26
CA GLN A 245 -8.45 29.85 -1.40
C GLN A 245 -9.47 28.99 -2.18
N SER A 246 -9.36 27.66 -2.07
CA SER A 246 -10.31 26.72 -2.66
C SER A 246 -11.37 26.34 -1.65
N GLN A 247 -12.60 26.86 -1.83
CA GLN A 247 -13.74 26.53 -0.98
C GLN A 247 -13.94 25.01 -0.86
N ARG A 248 -13.76 24.27 -1.96
CA ARG A 248 -13.91 22.81 -1.96
C ARG A 248 -12.83 22.11 -1.11
N ALA A 249 -11.59 22.60 -1.16
CA ALA A 249 -10.52 22.02 -0.34
C ALA A 249 -10.74 22.33 1.15
N GLN A 250 -11.17 23.56 1.45
CA GLN A 250 -11.52 23.97 2.80
C GLN A 250 -12.68 23.14 3.37
N GLU A 251 -13.78 22.97 2.63
CA GLU A 251 -14.92 22.16 3.09
C GLU A 251 -14.52 20.69 3.32
N ALA A 252 -13.68 20.12 2.46
CA ALA A 252 -13.19 18.76 2.61
C ALA A 252 -12.28 18.60 3.84
N GLY A 253 -11.33 19.54 4.04
CA GLY A 253 -10.42 19.53 5.18
C GLY A 253 -11.15 19.73 6.52
N GLN A 254 -12.11 20.65 6.56
CA GLN A 254 -12.95 20.87 7.75
C GLN A 254 -13.85 19.66 8.06
N ALA A 255 -14.37 18.97 7.04
CA ALA A 255 -15.13 17.74 7.24
C ALA A 255 -14.26 16.60 7.80
N GLN A 256 -13.03 16.46 7.30
CA GLN A 256 -12.06 15.48 7.79
C GLN A 256 -11.63 15.78 9.23
N LEU A 257 -11.37 17.06 9.55
CA LEU A 257 -11.08 17.49 10.92
C LEU A 257 -12.24 17.19 11.88
N ALA A 258 -13.49 17.44 11.46
CA ALA A 258 -14.66 17.12 12.27
C ALA A 258 -14.81 15.62 12.52
N GLU A 259 -14.46 14.77 11.54
CA GLU A 259 -14.44 13.31 11.70
C GLU A 259 -13.37 12.88 12.71
N PHE A 260 -12.17 13.45 12.59
CA PHE A 260 -11.07 13.22 13.53
C PHE A 260 -11.43 13.62 14.96
N LEU A 261 -11.96 14.83 15.17
CA LEU A 261 -12.37 15.32 16.49
C LEU A 261 -13.48 14.44 17.10
N ARG A 262 -14.43 13.97 16.28
CA ARG A 262 -15.45 13.02 16.72
C ARG A 262 -14.84 11.68 17.16
N ALA A 263 -13.80 11.22 16.47
CA ALA A 263 -13.07 10.01 16.83
C ALA A 263 -12.23 10.16 18.10
N LEU A 264 -11.76 11.37 18.40
CA LEU A 264 -11.16 11.71 19.68
C LEU A 264 -12.18 11.89 20.81
N GLY A 265 -13.47 12.03 20.48
CA GLY A 265 -14.50 12.41 21.45
C GLY A 265 -14.28 13.83 22.00
N ALA A 266 -13.72 14.72 21.18
CA ALA A 266 -13.39 16.10 21.54
C ALA A 266 -14.17 17.11 20.69
N ASP A 267 -14.44 18.28 21.26
CA ASP A 267 -14.88 19.45 20.51
C ASP A 267 -13.69 20.16 19.84
N MET A 268 -13.96 21.17 19.02
CA MET A 268 -12.92 22.02 18.43
C MET A 268 -12.08 22.65 19.55
N PRO A 269 -10.77 22.38 19.61
CA PRO A 269 -9.93 22.92 20.68
C PRO A 269 -9.68 24.42 20.48
N GLY A 270 -9.40 25.13 21.57
CA GLY A 270 -8.94 26.52 21.49
C GLY A 270 -7.49 26.61 21.03
N ASP A 271 -6.67 25.62 21.41
CA ASP A 271 -5.30 25.41 20.97
C ASP A 271 -5.07 23.99 20.43
N VAL A 272 -4.39 23.86 19.30
CA VAL A 272 -4.14 22.57 18.65
C VAL A 272 -3.26 21.66 19.51
N GLY A 273 -2.43 22.23 20.39
CA GLY A 273 -1.65 21.48 21.37
C GLY A 273 -2.50 20.63 22.34
N GLU A 274 -3.79 20.97 22.54
CA GLU A 274 -4.72 20.19 23.36
C GLU A 274 -5.05 18.80 22.78
N LEU A 275 -4.68 18.54 21.52
CA LEU A 275 -4.86 17.25 20.87
C LEU A 275 -3.77 16.25 21.27
N VAL A 276 -2.59 16.73 21.67
CA VAL A 276 -1.45 15.88 22.04
C VAL A 276 -1.78 15.02 23.26
N GLY A 277 -1.47 13.74 23.17
CA GLY A 277 -1.76 12.73 24.19
C GLY A 277 -3.15 12.10 24.08
N LYS A 278 -4.03 12.58 23.19
CA LYS A 278 -5.33 11.94 22.97
C LYS A 278 -5.17 10.68 22.11
N GLN A 279 -6.04 9.71 22.36
CA GLN A 279 -6.07 8.44 21.65
C GLN A 279 -7.14 8.45 20.57
N VAL A 280 -6.82 7.87 19.42
CA VAL A 280 -7.72 7.71 18.29
C VAL A 280 -7.63 6.30 17.75
N HIS A 281 -8.76 5.76 17.30
CA HIS A 281 -8.80 4.47 16.64
C HIS A 281 -8.96 4.67 15.13
N VAL A 282 -8.15 3.98 14.33
CA VAL A 282 -8.13 4.13 12.87
C VAL A 282 -8.23 2.75 12.22
N ILE A 283 -9.02 2.64 11.15
CA ILE A 283 -9.14 1.40 10.38
C ILE A 283 -8.04 1.35 9.32
N GLY A 284 -7.20 0.33 9.42
CA GLY A 284 -6.17 -0.03 8.45
C GLY A 284 -4.85 0.73 8.62
N ARG A 285 -3.73 0.02 8.52
CA ARG A 285 -2.38 0.60 8.62
C ARG A 285 -1.98 1.43 7.41
N HIS A 286 -2.59 1.20 6.25
CA HIS A 286 -2.15 1.79 4.98
C HIS A 286 -3.30 2.51 4.26
N GLY A 287 -3.04 3.72 3.77
CA GLY A 287 -3.99 4.54 3.02
C GLY A 287 -4.53 5.75 3.79
N PRO A 288 -5.53 6.47 3.26
CA PRO A 288 -6.15 7.59 3.96
C PRO A 288 -6.82 7.09 5.26
N PRO A 289 -6.61 7.78 6.40
CA PRO A 289 -7.13 7.34 7.68
C PRO A 289 -8.66 7.32 7.65
N LYS A 290 -9.24 6.25 8.19
CA LYS A 290 -10.66 6.16 8.48
C LYS A 290 -10.82 6.11 9.98
N TYR A 291 -11.26 7.23 10.54
CA TYR A 291 -11.35 7.39 11.97
C TYR A 291 -12.58 6.68 12.51
N VAL A 292 -12.41 5.92 13.59
CA VAL A 292 -13.52 5.26 14.28
C VAL A 292 -14.07 6.22 15.32
N PRO A 293 -15.35 6.62 15.24
CA PRO A 293 -15.95 7.55 16.22
C PRO A 293 -15.81 7.05 17.67
N ALA A 294 -15.60 7.94 18.64
CA ALA A 294 -15.57 7.55 20.06
C ALA A 294 -16.95 7.22 20.65
N ASP A 295 -18.02 7.35 19.85
CA ASP A 295 -19.40 7.15 20.29
C ASP A 295 -19.75 5.65 20.52
N GLU A 296 -21.00 5.38 20.92
CA GLU A 296 -21.47 4.00 21.10
C GLU A 296 -21.37 3.15 19.83
N TRP A 297 -21.39 3.77 18.65
CA TRP A 297 -21.36 3.09 17.37
C TRP A 297 -19.93 2.64 17.04
N GLY A 298 -18.94 3.51 17.24
CA GLY A 298 -17.53 3.11 17.12
C GLY A 298 -17.10 2.10 18.17
N ARG A 299 -17.62 2.20 19.41
CA ARG A 299 -17.41 1.15 20.44
C ARG A 299 -18.02 -0.20 20.06
N ARG A 300 -19.14 -0.22 19.33
CA ARG A 300 -19.68 -1.48 18.76
C ARG A 300 -18.82 -2.00 17.62
N ALA A 301 -18.32 -1.13 16.74
CA ALA A 301 -17.40 -1.52 15.67
C ALA A 301 -16.11 -2.15 16.23
N MET A 302 -15.57 -1.59 17.31
CA MET A 302 -14.41 -2.17 18.01
C MET A 302 -14.69 -3.54 18.63
N ARG A 303 -15.88 -3.81 19.16
CA ARG A 303 -16.26 -5.13 19.68
C ARG A 303 -16.49 -6.20 18.61
N VAL A 304 -16.76 -5.81 17.37
CA VAL A 304 -16.93 -6.75 16.25
C VAL A 304 -15.59 -7.11 15.61
N ALA A 305 -14.58 -6.26 15.77
CA ALA A 305 -13.24 -6.45 15.23
C ALA A 305 -12.27 -7.15 16.21
N ALA A 306 -12.59 -7.21 17.51
CA ALA A 306 -11.86 -7.94 18.56
C ALA A 306 -12.36 -9.38 18.70
#